data_AF-A0A542ELV7-F1
#
_entry.id   AF-A0A542ELV7-F1
#
_cell.length_a   1.000
_cell.length_b   1.000
_cell.length_c   1.000
_cell.angle_alpha   90.00
_cell.angle_beta   90.00
_cell.angle_gamma   90.00
#
_symmetry.space_group_name_H-M   'P 1'
#
loop_
_entity.id
_entity.type
_entity.pdbx_description
1 polymer ?
#
loop_
_entity_poly.entity_id
_entity_poly.type
_entity_poly.pdbx_seq_one_letter_code
_entity_poly.pdbx_strand_id
1 'polypeptide(L)'
;MTRKTKLAFGAVLLSLLTSLVVVLTGSSGAAPAEAQTPTRHFLSNLKGSTAPFALGYTLADTGSTSVLSTLPTGVQAVFWLGQKCPAPVDATFKAKIDALATNPKVFAYYLSDEPHISDCPGGPAALRSRADYIRAATGGRQKSFVVLSKVADYKAFAPAATHVDLIGLDPYPCSIAHPQCDLSKIGEKVSAAQAAGIPPATIVPVYQAFGQERTTSHYYNLPTATQEHAILTEWHRLVPSPVMDYTYGWSNQSSANPTLIDSSALQQVFATFFATGG
;
A
#
# COMPACT_ATOMS: atom_id res chain seq x y z
N MET A 1 -77.13 -50.54 -48.54
CA MET A 1 -75.76 -50.44 -49.07
C MET A 1 -75.26 -49.02 -48.82
N THR A 2 -74.01 -48.87 -48.39
CA THR A 2 -73.27 -47.59 -48.25
C THR A 2 -73.81 -46.58 -47.22
N ARG A 3 -73.38 -46.75 -45.95
CA ARG A 3 -73.51 -45.76 -44.88
C ARG A 3 -72.67 -44.51 -45.21
N LYS A 4 -73.33 -43.41 -45.57
CA LYS A 4 -72.82 -42.04 -45.42
C LYS A 4 -73.47 -41.47 -44.15
N THR A 5 -72.72 -41.34 -43.06
CA THR A 5 -73.26 -40.73 -41.83
C THR A 5 -72.77 -39.29 -41.74
N LYS A 6 -73.77 -38.40 -41.72
CA LYS A 6 -73.70 -36.94 -41.74
C LYS A 6 -73.09 -36.40 -40.45
N LEU A 7 -72.19 -35.42 -40.60
CA LEU A 7 -71.77 -34.54 -39.51
C LEU A 7 -72.91 -33.58 -39.16
N ALA A 8 -73.18 -33.45 -37.86
CA ALA A 8 -74.10 -32.47 -37.31
C ALA A 8 -73.36 -31.16 -37.00
N PHE A 9 -74.03 -30.05 -37.32
CA PHE A 9 -73.67 -28.68 -37.01
C PHE A 9 -73.66 -28.42 -35.50
N GLY A 10 -72.64 -27.70 -35.02
CA GLY A 10 -72.57 -27.12 -33.68
C GLY A 10 -71.89 -25.75 -33.75
N ALA A 11 -72.61 -24.74 -33.26
CA ALA A 11 -72.40 -23.30 -33.40
C ALA A 11 -70.97 -22.76 -33.15
N VAL A 12 -70.62 -21.74 -33.94
CA VAL A 12 -69.51 -20.81 -33.74
C VAL A 12 -69.82 -19.89 -32.57
N LEU A 13 -68.95 -19.84 -31.57
CA LEU A 13 -68.86 -18.72 -30.63
C LEU A 13 -67.43 -18.18 -30.66
N LEU A 14 -67.32 -16.90 -31.01
CA LEU A 14 -66.08 -16.16 -31.11
C LEU A 14 -65.67 -15.69 -29.70
N SER A 15 -64.53 -16.18 -29.19
CA SER A 15 -63.92 -15.68 -27.96
C SER A 15 -62.46 -15.31 -28.23
N LEU A 16 -62.17 -14.00 -28.13
CA LEU A 16 -60.82 -13.46 -28.14
C LEU A 16 -60.08 -13.95 -26.89
N LEU A 17 -58.95 -14.64 -27.10
CA LEU A 17 -57.95 -14.91 -26.06
C LEU A 17 -56.73 -14.02 -26.33
N THR A 18 -56.57 -13.00 -25.50
CA THR A 18 -55.37 -12.18 -25.37
C THR A 18 -54.24 -13.03 -24.77
N SER A 19 -53.15 -13.21 -25.54
CA SER A 19 -51.94 -13.86 -25.03
C SER A 19 -51.17 -12.90 -24.13
N LEU A 20 -51.08 -13.23 -22.84
CA LEU A 20 -50.20 -12.55 -21.88
C LEU A 20 -48.78 -13.14 -22.02
N VAL A 21 -47.88 -12.40 -22.66
CA VAL A 21 -46.44 -12.72 -22.66
C VAL A 21 -45.84 -12.13 -21.37
N VAL A 22 -45.50 -12.99 -20.42
CA VAL A 22 -44.71 -12.59 -19.24
C VAL A 22 -43.25 -12.56 -19.65
N VAL A 23 -42.70 -11.36 -19.81
CA VAL A 23 -41.25 -11.15 -19.97
C VAL A 23 -40.62 -11.19 -18.57
N LEU A 24 -39.94 -12.29 -18.24
CA LEU A 24 -39.07 -12.38 -17.07
C LEU A 24 -37.78 -11.62 -17.38
N THR A 25 -37.72 -10.33 -17.01
CA THR A 25 -36.47 -9.58 -16.99
C THR A 25 -35.62 -10.06 -15.81
N GLY A 26 -34.68 -10.97 -16.10
CA GLY A 26 -33.62 -11.34 -15.16
C GLY A 26 -32.69 -10.15 -14.95
N SER A 27 -32.92 -9.38 -13.89
CA SER A 27 -31.97 -8.39 -13.39
C SER A 27 -30.78 -9.13 -12.79
N SER A 28 -29.74 -9.36 -13.58
CA SER A 28 -28.41 -9.70 -13.05
C SER A 28 -27.91 -8.51 -12.25
N GLY A 29 -28.30 -8.44 -10.97
CA GLY A 29 -27.73 -7.48 -10.03
C GLY A 29 -26.24 -7.76 -9.91
N ALA A 30 -25.42 -6.90 -10.52
CA ALA A 30 -24.01 -6.85 -10.21
C ALA A 30 -23.90 -6.67 -8.69
N ALA A 31 -23.09 -7.52 -8.05
CA ALA A 31 -22.74 -7.33 -6.65
C ALA A 31 -22.21 -5.89 -6.49
N PRO A 32 -22.61 -5.14 -5.44
CA PRO A 32 -22.04 -3.82 -5.20
C PRO A 32 -20.52 -3.97 -5.14
N ALA A 33 -19.80 -3.18 -5.95
CA ALA A 33 -18.36 -3.09 -5.86
C ALA A 33 -18.00 -2.78 -4.40
N GLU A 34 -17.24 -3.68 -3.78
CA GLU A 34 -16.73 -3.48 -2.43
C GLU A 34 -16.01 -2.12 -2.43
N ALA A 35 -16.47 -1.17 -1.61
CA ALA A 35 -15.87 0.14 -1.55
C ALA A 35 -14.38 -0.04 -1.23
N GLN A 36 -13.51 0.25 -2.20
CA GLN A 36 -12.07 0.11 -2.01
C GLN A 36 -11.68 0.99 -0.81
N THR A 37 -11.05 0.37 0.18
CA THR A 37 -10.51 1.15 1.30
C THR A 37 -9.49 2.13 0.74
N PRO A 38 -9.59 3.43 1.04
CA PRO A 38 -8.63 4.41 0.54
C PRO A 38 -7.19 4.04 0.92
N THR A 39 -6.26 4.28 0.00
CA THR A 39 -4.82 4.17 0.27
C THR A 39 -4.45 5.08 1.43
N ARG A 40 -3.62 4.56 2.34
CA ARG A 40 -3.09 5.33 3.47
C ARG A 40 -1.71 5.86 3.13
N HIS A 41 -1.50 7.15 3.38
CA HIS A 41 -0.28 7.83 2.97
C HIS A 41 0.69 7.97 4.14
N PHE A 42 1.82 7.27 4.09
CA PHE A 42 2.87 7.29 5.11
C PHE A 42 4.04 8.20 4.72
N LEU A 43 4.55 8.96 5.69
CA LEU A 43 5.72 9.80 5.54
C LEU A 43 6.65 9.61 6.74
N SER A 44 7.92 9.28 6.46
CA SER A 44 8.92 9.09 7.51
C SER A 44 9.61 10.38 7.92
N ASN A 45 10.31 10.29 9.06
CA ASN A 45 11.20 11.34 9.57
C ASN A 45 10.49 12.68 9.80
N LEU A 46 9.30 12.61 10.41
CA LEU A 46 8.48 13.78 10.76
C LEU A 46 9.15 14.71 11.77
N LYS A 47 10.03 14.18 12.64
CA LYS A 47 10.64 14.93 13.76
C LYS A 47 9.62 15.73 14.59
N GLY A 48 8.43 15.16 14.78
CA GLY A 48 7.31 15.78 15.50
C GLY A 48 6.48 16.78 14.69
N SER A 49 6.79 17.00 13.41
CA SER A 49 5.99 17.86 12.54
C SER A 49 4.62 17.26 12.26
N THR A 50 3.60 18.12 12.30
CA THR A 50 2.21 17.80 11.91
C THR A 50 1.80 18.40 10.57
N ALA A 51 2.65 19.24 9.97
CA ALA A 51 2.38 19.90 8.69
C ALA A 51 2.01 18.92 7.56
N PRO A 52 2.62 17.72 7.45
CA PRO A 52 2.27 16.77 6.41
C PRO A 52 0.80 16.32 6.42
N PHE A 53 0.13 16.32 7.57
CA PHE A 53 -1.28 15.89 7.62
C PHE A 53 -2.20 16.85 6.86
N ALA A 54 -1.83 18.13 6.74
CA ALA A 54 -2.56 19.09 5.90
C ALA A 54 -2.36 18.84 4.40
N LEU A 55 -1.35 18.07 4.02
CA LEU A 55 -1.06 17.66 2.63
C LEU A 55 -1.77 16.35 2.26
N GLY A 56 -2.57 15.76 3.15
CA GLY A 56 -3.26 14.49 2.90
C GLY A 56 -2.54 13.25 3.43
N TYR A 57 -1.38 13.39 4.09
CA TYR A 57 -0.77 12.25 4.78
C TYR A 57 -1.67 11.75 5.93
N THR A 58 -1.87 10.44 6.02
CA THR A 58 -2.77 9.82 7.00
C THR A 58 -2.06 8.92 8.01
N LEU A 59 -0.76 8.69 7.82
CA LEU A 59 0.05 7.85 8.68
C LEU A 59 1.28 8.59 9.22
N ALA A 60 1.40 8.62 10.54
CA ALA A 60 2.50 9.24 11.26
C ALA A 60 3.63 8.25 11.55
N ASP A 61 4.87 8.64 11.26
CA ASP A 61 6.06 7.93 11.72
C ASP A 61 6.35 8.21 13.19
N THR A 62 6.40 7.15 14.01
CA THR A 62 6.73 7.27 15.43
C THR A 62 7.38 6.01 15.99
N GLY A 63 8.32 6.18 16.93
CA GLY A 63 8.76 5.09 17.81
C GLY A 63 8.08 5.11 19.19
N SER A 64 7.34 6.19 19.49
CA SER A 64 6.83 6.52 20.83
C SER A 64 5.31 6.40 20.92
N THR A 65 4.84 5.83 22.03
CA THR A 65 3.40 5.76 22.33
C THR A 65 2.83 7.10 22.79
N SER A 66 3.67 8.02 23.27
CA SER A 66 3.24 9.34 23.75
C SER A 66 2.57 10.20 22.68
N VAL A 67 2.85 9.96 21.40
CA VAL A 67 2.28 10.73 20.30
C VAL A 67 0.88 10.27 19.91
N LEU A 68 0.45 9.07 20.33
CA LEU A 68 -0.80 8.48 19.83
C LEU A 68 -2.05 9.23 20.27
N SER A 69 -2.04 9.79 21.48
CA SER A 69 -3.14 10.59 22.01
C SER A 69 -3.25 11.96 21.35
N THR A 70 -2.20 12.44 20.69
CA THR A 70 -2.15 13.77 20.05
C THR A 70 -2.31 13.70 18.53
N LEU A 71 -2.38 12.50 17.94
CA LEU A 71 -2.60 12.34 16.50
C LEU A 71 -3.97 12.93 16.09
N PRO A 72 -4.01 13.76 15.05
CA PRO A 72 -5.26 14.31 14.53
C PRO A 72 -6.30 13.23 14.20
N THR A 73 -7.58 13.63 14.18
CA THR A 73 -8.66 12.74 13.69
C THR A 73 -8.33 12.25 12.28
N GLY A 74 -8.57 10.97 12.01
CA GLY A 74 -8.23 10.33 10.73
C GLY A 74 -6.77 9.90 10.58
N VAL A 75 -5.86 10.37 11.44
CA VAL A 75 -4.44 9.97 11.40
C VAL A 75 -4.20 8.77 12.33
N GLN A 76 -3.47 7.79 11.81
CA GLN A 76 -2.95 6.62 12.54
C GLN A 76 -1.42 6.59 12.49
N ALA A 77 -0.79 5.66 13.22
CA ALA A 77 0.65 5.53 13.33
C ALA A 77 1.20 4.31 12.59
N VAL A 78 2.37 4.48 12.00
CA VAL A 78 3.30 3.41 11.65
C VAL A 78 4.42 3.44 12.68
N PHE A 79 4.57 2.36 13.44
CA PHE A 79 5.57 2.26 14.50
C PHE A 79 6.91 1.79 13.98
N TRP A 80 7.92 2.66 13.93
CA TRP A 80 9.30 2.24 13.67
C TRP A 80 9.87 1.50 14.89
N LEU A 81 10.36 0.28 14.67
CA LEU A 81 10.94 -0.57 15.71
C LEU A 81 12.47 -0.58 15.75
N GLY A 82 13.12 0.19 14.88
CA GLY A 82 14.52 0.59 15.09
C GLY A 82 15.59 -0.40 14.65
N GLN A 83 15.31 -1.31 13.71
CA GLN A 83 16.25 -2.39 13.38
C GLN A 83 16.41 -2.61 11.88
N LYS A 84 17.63 -2.52 11.35
CA LYS A 84 17.96 -3.05 10.02
C LYS A 84 17.85 -4.57 10.05
N CYS A 85 18.67 -5.27 10.85
CA CYS A 85 18.51 -6.70 11.03
C CYS A 85 17.46 -6.99 12.13
N PRO A 86 16.31 -7.61 11.78
CA PRO A 86 15.29 -7.92 12.76
C PRO A 86 15.77 -9.08 13.66
N ALA A 87 15.54 -8.94 14.96
CA ALA A 87 15.71 -10.04 15.92
C ALA A 87 14.42 -10.86 16.04
N PRO A 88 14.49 -12.14 16.45
CA PRO A 88 13.29 -12.91 16.79
C PRO A 88 12.40 -12.19 17.82
N VAL A 89 11.14 -12.61 17.91
CA VAL A 89 10.23 -12.13 18.94
C VAL A 89 10.78 -12.41 20.35
N ASP A 90 10.81 -11.39 21.20
CA ASP A 90 11.24 -11.48 22.60
C ASP A 90 10.19 -10.85 23.54
N ALA A 91 10.43 -10.92 24.85
CA ALA A 91 9.48 -10.40 25.85
C ALA A 91 9.23 -8.88 25.69
N THR A 92 10.26 -8.11 25.32
CA THR A 92 10.15 -6.66 25.11
C THR A 92 9.25 -6.32 23.93
N PHE A 93 9.43 -7.02 22.81
CA PHE A 93 8.58 -6.90 21.64
C PHE A 93 7.14 -7.26 22.00
N LYS A 94 6.93 -8.41 22.65
CA LYS A 94 5.58 -8.86 23.05
C LYS A 94 4.87 -7.81 23.90
N ALA A 95 5.52 -7.34 24.96
CA ALA A 95 4.96 -6.30 25.83
C ALA A 95 4.58 -5.03 25.07
N LYS A 96 5.41 -4.59 24.11
CA LYS A 96 5.12 -3.42 23.26
C LYS A 96 3.91 -3.65 22.35
N ILE A 97 3.80 -4.81 21.72
CA ILE A 97 2.67 -5.14 20.85
C ILE A 97 1.39 -5.28 21.69
N ASP A 98 1.43 -6.01 22.81
CA ASP A 98 0.26 -6.23 23.68
C ASP A 98 -0.31 -4.91 24.20
N ALA A 99 0.55 -3.97 24.60
CA ALA A 99 0.14 -2.64 25.05
C ALA A 99 -0.56 -1.80 23.97
N LEU A 100 -0.37 -2.14 22.70
CA LEU A 100 -0.88 -1.40 21.55
C LEU A 100 -1.94 -2.16 20.75
N ALA A 101 -2.19 -3.43 21.07
CA ALA A 101 -2.92 -4.36 20.21
C ALA A 101 -4.37 -3.99 19.92
N THR A 102 -4.99 -3.21 20.82
CA THR A 102 -6.37 -2.71 20.69
C THR A 102 -6.44 -1.23 20.34
N ASN A 103 -5.30 -0.54 20.24
CA ASN A 103 -5.28 0.90 20.02
C ASN A 103 -5.64 1.21 18.56
N PRO A 104 -6.77 1.90 18.29
CA PRO A 104 -7.20 2.18 16.93
C PRO A 104 -6.30 3.21 16.22
N LYS A 105 -5.44 3.92 16.96
CA LYS A 105 -4.46 4.85 16.39
C LYS A 105 -3.22 4.14 15.85
N VAL A 106 -3.08 2.83 16.02
CA VAL A 106 -1.97 2.06 15.43
C VAL A 106 -2.46 1.40 14.16
N PHE A 107 -1.77 1.65 13.05
CA PHE A 107 -2.04 1.01 11.76
C PHE A 107 -1.06 -0.13 11.48
N ALA A 108 0.25 0.15 11.60
CA ALA A 108 1.28 -0.83 11.27
C ALA A 108 2.53 -0.71 12.16
N TYR A 109 3.36 -1.73 12.10
CA TYR A 109 4.69 -1.79 12.69
C TYR A 109 5.72 -1.93 11.57
N TYR A 110 6.60 -0.95 11.46
CA TYR A 110 7.73 -0.96 10.54
C TYR A 110 8.88 -1.73 11.19
N LEU A 111 9.04 -2.99 10.77
CA LEU A 111 9.88 -3.98 11.42
C LEU A 111 11.35 -3.88 11.00
N SER A 112 11.60 -3.47 9.76
CA SER A 112 12.94 -3.42 9.19
C SER A 112 13.01 -2.59 7.91
N ASP A 113 14.03 -1.74 7.85
CA ASP A 113 14.39 -0.89 6.71
C ASP A 113 15.60 -1.53 6.02
N GLU A 114 15.39 -1.99 4.79
CA GLU A 114 16.39 -2.64 3.94
C GLU A 114 17.20 -3.79 4.61
N PRO A 115 16.54 -4.85 5.12
CA PRO A 115 17.27 -6.05 5.51
C PRO A 115 17.85 -6.73 4.28
N HIS A 116 19.12 -7.11 4.36
CA HIS A 116 19.78 -7.92 3.32
C HIS A 116 20.05 -9.31 3.86
N ILE A 117 19.82 -10.35 3.06
CA ILE A 117 20.04 -11.73 3.50
C ILE A 117 21.52 -12.01 3.79
N SER A 118 22.42 -11.28 3.12
CA SER A 118 23.87 -11.33 3.37
C SER A 118 24.24 -10.82 4.76
N ASP A 119 23.53 -9.81 5.25
CA ASP A 119 23.83 -9.13 6.52
C ASP A 119 23.01 -9.75 7.67
N CYS A 120 21.80 -10.20 7.35
CA CYS A 120 20.80 -10.69 8.28
C CYS A 120 20.31 -12.09 7.84
N PRO A 121 21.16 -13.14 7.88
CA PRO A 121 20.79 -14.48 7.39
C PRO A 121 19.60 -15.10 8.14
N GLY A 122 19.43 -14.76 9.42
CA GLY A 122 18.26 -15.15 10.23
C GLY A 122 17.05 -14.20 10.10
N GLY A 123 17.18 -13.14 9.28
CA GLY A 123 16.19 -12.07 9.14
C GLY A 123 14.80 -12.56 8.75
N PRO A 124 14.64 -13.44 7.74
CA PRO A 124 13.32 -13.95 7.35
C PRO A 124 12.58 -14.67 8.48
N ALA A 125 13.27 -15.55 9.22
CA ALA A 125 12.68 -16.27 10.35
C ALA A 125 12.32 -15.34 11.52
N ALA A 126 13.17 -14.33 11.78
CA ALA A 126 12.90 -13.31 12.77
C ALA A 126 11.65 -12.48 12.42
N LEU A 127 11.53 -12.02 11.18
CA LEU A 127 10.34 -11.31 10.70
C LEU A 127 9.09 -12.16 10.80
N ARG A 128 9.17 -13.44 10.41
CA ARG A 128 8.06 -14.38 10.57
C ARG A 128 7.56 -14.44 12.01
N SER A 129 8.48 -14.64 12.95
CA SER A 129 8.12 -14.71 14.38
C SER A 129 7.43 -13.42 14.88
N ARG A 130 7.83 -12.25 14.38
CA ARG A 130 7.27 -10.95 14.78
C ARG A 130 5.93 -10.67 14.09
N ALA A 131 5.83 -10.94 12.79
CA ALA A 131 4.61 -10.77 12.01
C ALA A 131 3.49 -11.69 12.53
N ASP A 132 3.82 -12.96 12.83
CA ASP A 132 2.87 -13.90 13.43
C ASP A 132 2.38 -13.42 14.80
N TYR A 133 3.28 -12.89 15.63
CA TYR A 133 2.89 -12.34 16.93
C TYR A 133 1.97 -11.12 16.80
N ILE A 134 2.31 -10.16 15.93
CA ILE A 134 1.47 -8.99 15.64
C ILE A 134 0.09 -9.44 15.18
N ARG A 135 0.02 -10.37 14.21
CA ARG A 135 -1.25 -10.86 13.68
C ARG A 135 -2.10 -11.50 14.77
N ALA A 136 -1.51 -12.36 15.60
CA ALA A 136 -2.21 -13.04 16.70
C ALA A 136 -2.71 -12.05 17.76
N ALA A 137 -1.84 -11.16 18.26
CA ALA A 137 -2.18 -10.21 19.32
C ALA A 137 -3.24 -9.20 18.87
N THR A 138 -3.21 -8.79 17.60
CA THR A 138 -4.06 -7.71 17.07
C THR A 138 -5.30 -8.21 16.35
N GLY A 139 -5.46 -9.53 16.19
CA GLY A 139 -6.52 -10.13 15.37
C GLY A 139 -6.42 -9.73 13.89
N GLY A 140 -5.21 -9.45 13.39
CA GLY A 140 -4.95 -9.03 12.01
C GLY A 140 -5.33 -7.58 11.67
N ARG A 141 -5.78 -6.79 12.67
CA ARG A 141 -6.18 -5.38 12.49
C ARG A 141 -4.99 -4.44 12.22
N GLN A 142 -3.83 -4.75 12.78
CA GLN A 142 -2.60 -3.97 12.59
C GLN A 142 -1.64 -4.75 11.70
N LYS A 143 -0.86 -4.04 10.88
CA LYS A 143 0.00 -4.63 9.84
C LYS A 143 1.46 -4.69 10.26
N SER A 144 2.18 -5.65 9.71
CA SER A 144 3.64 -5.68 9.70
C SER A 144 4.15 -5.13 8.36
N PHE A 145 5.21 -4.33 8.40
CA PHE A 145 5.77 -3.63 7.24
C PHE A 145 7.29 -3.72 7.22
N VAL A 146 7.89 -3.89 6.04
CA VAL A 146 9.34 -3.77 5.78
C VAL A 146 9.57 -3.08 4.44
N VAL A 147 10.78 -2.54 4.21
CA VAL A 147 11.21 -2.02 2.89
C VAL A 147 12.39 -2.82 2.37
N LEU A 148 12.42 -3.09 1.07
CA LEU A 148 13.46 -3.88 0.39
C LEU A 148 14.04 -3.14 -0.81
N SER A 149 15.36 -2.91 -0.80
CA SER A 149 16.07 -2.19 -1.86
C SER A 149 16.74 -3.07 -2.91
N LYS A 150 17.04 -4.33 -2.62
CA LYS A 150 17.76 -5.22 -3.55
C LYS A 150 16.89 -6.39 -4.01
N VAL A 151 16.89 -6.62 -5.33
CA VAL A 151 16.17 -7.72 -5.97
C VAL A 151 16.62 -9.09 -5.43
N ALA A 152 17.92 -9.22 -5.13
CA ALA A 152 18.47 -10.46 -4.56
C ALA A 152 17.82 -10.88 -3.24
N ASP A 153 17.24 -9.94 -2.50
CA ASP A 153 16.61 -10.17 -1.20
C ASP A 153 15.12 -10.51 -1.31
N TYR A 154 14.46 -10.18 -2.43
CA TYR A 154 13.00 -10.25 -2.56
C TYR A 154 12.43 -11.62 -2.26
N LYS A 155 13.06 -12.69 -2.78
CA LYS A 155 12.58 -14.05 -2.54
C LYS A 155 12.71 -14.47 -1.07
N ALA A 156 13.80 -14.07 -0.41
CA ALA A 156 14.04 -14.40 0.99
C ALA A 156 13.06 -13.67 1.93
N PHE A 157 12.66 -12.46 1.55
CA PHE A 157 11.79 -11.61 2.36
C PHE A 157 10.32 -11.58 1.91
N ALA A 158 9.94 -12.32 0.87
CA ALA A 158 8.57 -12.41 0.37
C ALA A 158 7.57 -12.87 1.47
N PRO A 159 6.29 -12.46 1.40
CA PRO A 159 5.29 -12.79 2.41
C PRO A 159 5.16 -14.29 2.72
N ALA A 160 5.38 -15.17 1.74
CA ALA A 160 5.36 -16.63 1.95
C ALA A 160 6.45 -17.12 2.93
N ALA A 161 7.59 -16.42 3.00
CA ALA A 161 8.70 -16.75 3.90
C ALA A 161 8.58 -16.02 5.24
N THR A 162 8.15 -14.75 5.22
CA THR A 162 8.23 -13.83 6.37
C THR A 162 6.90 -13.55 7.04
N HIS A 163 5.79 -13.91 6.41
CA HIS A 163 4.43 -13.57 6.83
C HIS A 163 4.15 -12.06 7.00
N VAL A 164 5.08 -11.19 6.56
CA VAL A 164 4.92 -9.74 6.63
C VAL A 164 3.78 -9.31 5.72
N ASP A 165 2.93 -8.41 6.19
CA ASP A 165 1.70 -8.01 5.49
C ASP A 165 1.97 -7.04 4.33
N LEU A 166 2.94 -6.14 4.50
CA LEU A 166 3.24 -5.04 3.57
C LEU A 166 4.75 -5.00 3.25
N ILE A 167 5.10 -4.92 1.96
CA ILE A 167 6.48 -4.89 1.47
C ILE A 167 6.69 -3.63 0.63
N GLY A 168 7.49 -2.69 1.13
CA GLY A 168 7.91 -1.52 0.38
C GLY A 168 9.06 -1.83 -0.57
N LEU A 169 9.03 -1.22 -1.75
CA LEU A 169 10.10 -1.30 -2.75
C LEU A 169 10.59 0.11 -3.06
N ASP A 170 11.88 0.37 -2.91
CA ASP A 170 12.50 1.70 -3.02
C ASP A 170 13.53 1.79 -4.17
N PRO A 171 13.06 1.88 -5.44
CA PRO A 171 13.91 1.95 -6.63
C PRO A 171 14.69 3.26 -6.81
N TYR A 172 14.32 4.33 -6.08
CA TYR A 172 14.83 5.71 -6.17
C TYR A 172 15.37 6.12 -7.57
N PRO A 173 14.50 6.61 -8.46
CA PRO A 173 14.83 6.82 -9.88
C PRO A 173 15.73 8.03 -10.14
N CYS A 174 15.76 9.04 -9.26
CA CYS A 174 16.46 10.31 -9.51
C CYS A 174 17.84 10.32 -8.85
N SER A 175 18.90 10.26 -9.65
CA SER A 175 20.29 10.30 -9.17
C SER A 175 21.17 11.19 -10.04
N ILE A 176 22.40 11.44 -9.60
CA ILE A 176 23.39 12.20 -10.39
C ILE A 176 23.67 11.56 -11.76
N ALA A 177 23.61 10.23 -11.85
CA ALA A 177 23.80 9.49 -13.09
C ALA A 177 22.55 9.53 -13.99
N HIS A 178 21.38 9.79 -13.40
CA HIS A 178 20.09 9.88 -14.09
C HIS A 178 19.33 11.14 -13.65
N PRO A 179 19.81 12.34 -14.05
CA PRO A 179 19.24 13.60 -13.57
C PRO A 179 17.82 13.87 -14.08
N GLN A 180 17.38 13.15 -15.12
CA GLN A 180 15.99 13.16 -15.61
C GLN A 180 15.09 12.13 -14.92
N CYS A 181 15.65 11.41 -13.94
CA CYS A 181 15.05 10.24 -13.29
C CYS A 181 14.84 9.06 -14.26
N ASP A 182 15.30 7.89 -13.84
CA ASP A 182 15.12 6.66 -14.60
C ASP A 182 13.91 5.89 -14.08
N LEU A 183 12.74 6.15 -14.67
CA LEU A 183 11.47 5.55 -14.24
C LEU A 183 11.40 4.03 -14.49
N SER A 184 12.21 3.47 -15.40
CA SER A 184 12.18 2.02 -15.67
C SER A 184 12.54 1.21 -14.43
N LYS A 185 13.35 1.77 -13.53
CA LYS A 185 13.70 1.17 -12.24
C LYS A 185 12.47 0.78 -11.42
N ILE A 186 11.39 1.56 -11.47
CA ILE A 186 10.15 1.24 -10.75
C ILE A 186 9.53 -0.04 -11.32
N GLY A 187 9.31 -0.07 -12.64
CA GLY A 187 8.74 -1.24 -13.33
C GLY A 187 9.60 -2.50 -13.19
N GLU A 188 10.93 -2.36 -13.24
CA GLU A 188 11.88 -3.46 -13.04
C GLU A 188 11.80 -4.04 -11.64
N LYS A 189 11.79 -3.20 -10.59
CA LYS A 189 11.65 -3.68 -9.20
C LYS A 189 10.29 -4.33 -8.95
N VAL A 190 9.20 -3.74 -9.44
CA VAL A 190 7.86 -4.33 -9.28
C VAL A 190 7.78 -5.70 -9.97
N SER A 191 8.28 -5.80 -11.20
CA SER A 191 8.29 -7.06 -11.95
C SER A 191 9.16 -8.12 -11.26
N ALA A 192 10.33 -7.73 -10.77
CA ALA A 192 11.22 -8.63 -10.03
C ALA A 192 10.61 -9.08 -8.70
N ALA A 193 9.91 -8.20 -7.98
CA ALA A 193 9.21 -8.52 -6.74
C ALA A 193 8.11 -9.57 -6.98
N GLN A 194 7.29 -9.37 -8.03
CA GLN A 194 6.25 -10.33 -8.42
C GLN A 194 6.86 -11.69 -8.80
N ALA A 195 7.92 -11.71 -9.61
CA ALA A 195 8.62 -12.93 -9.98
C ALA A 195 9.25 -13.65 -8.76
N ALA A 196 9.62 -12.90 -7.73
CA ALA A 196 10.14 -13.44 -6.46
C ALA A 196 9.05 -13.88 -5.47
N GLY A 197 7.76 -13.73 -5.82
CA GLY A 197 6.63 -14.16 -5.00
C GLY A 197 6.07 -13.11 -4.04
N ILE A 198 6.33 -11.82 -4.28
CA ILE A 198 5.68 -10.70 -3.58
C ILE A 198 4.41 -10.32 -4.36
N PRO A 199 3.19 -10.59 -3.82
CA PRO A 199 1.96 -10.28 -4.52
C PRO A 199 1.74 -8.76 -4.68
N PRO A 200 1.13 -8.30 -5.79
CA PRO A 200 0.85 -6.87 -5.99
C PRO A 200 0.09 -6.22 -4.83
N ALA A 201 -0.86 -6.94 -4.22
CA ALA A 201 -1.68 -6.44 -3.11
C ALA A 201 -0.89 -6.16 -1.82
N THR A 202 0.34 -6.68 -1.69
CA THR A 202 1.22 -6.42 -0.54
C THR A 202 2.26 -5.34 -0.82
N ILE A 203 2.39 -4.88 -2.06
CA ILE A 203 3.41 -3.89 -2.45
C ILE A 203 3.00 -2.52 -1.92
N VAL A 204 3.95 -1.86 -1.26
CA VAL A 204 3.88 -0.47 -0.84
C VAL A 204 4.78 0.35 -1.77
N PRO A 205 4.23 1.27 -2.58
CA PRO A 205 5.04 2.22 -3.34
C PRO A 205 5.91 3.05 -2.41
N VAL A 206 7.22 3.10 -2.66
CA VAL A 206 8.14 4.00 -1.93
C VAL A 206 8.56 5.15 -2.83
N TYR A 207 8.13 6.37 -2.49
CA TYR A 207 8.34 7.59 -3.25
C TYR A 207 9.62 8.31 -2.79
N GLN A 208 10.40 8.80 -3.76
CA GLN A 208 11.65 9.51 -3.51
C GLN A 208 11.40 11.00 -3.25
N ALA A 209 11.10 11.41 -2.01
CA ALA A 209 10.97 12.84 -1.68
C ALA A 209 12.23 13.43 -1.03
N PHE A 210 13.41 12.93 -1.43
CA PHE A 210 14.68 13.36 -0.89
C PHE A 210 15.77 13.43 -1.95
N GLY A 211 16.83 14.16 -1.61
CA GLY A 211 18.09 14.13 -2.31
C GLY A 211 19.28 14.10 -1.35
N GLN A 212 20.48 14.13 -1.91
CA GLN A 212 21.75 14.05 -1.19
C GLN A 212 22.71 15.18 -1.55
N GLU A 213 22.21 16.21 -2.24
CA GLU A 213 22.95 17.36 -2.75
C GLU A 213 23.72 18.09 -1.64
N ARG A 214 23.21 18.08 -0.41
CA ARG A 214 23.81 18.70 0.78
C ARG A 214 24.35 17.68 1.79
N THR A 215 24.63 16.46 1.35
CA THR A 215 25.20 15.37 2.16
C THR A 215 26.53 14.92 1.58
N THR A 216 27.35 14.17 2.30
CA THR A 216 28.65 13.69 1.77
C THR A 216 28.55 12.65 0.66
N SER A 217 27.40 11.97 0.51
CA SER A 217 27.17 10.94 -0.50
C SER A 217 26.96 11.52 -1.91
N HIS A 218 26.25 12.65 -2.00
CA HIS A 218 25.93 13.36 -3.24
C HIS A 218 25.38 12.47 -4.38
N TYR A 219 24.68 11.37 -4.09
CA TYR A 219 24.27 10.39 -5.11
C TYR A 219 22.85 10.64 -5.64
N TYR A 220 21.88 10.81 -4.75
CA TYR A 220 20.48 11.07 -5.11
C TYR A 220 20.21 12.57 -5.30
N ASN A 221 19.31 12.91 -6.21
CA ASN A 221 18.79 14.26 -6.37
C ASN A 221 17.37 14.32 -5.83
N LEU A 222 16.98 15.43 -5.21
CA LEU A 222 15.59 15.72 -4.93
C LEU A 222 14.85 15.87 -6.27
N PRO A 223 13.75 15.14 -6.53
CA PRO A 223 13.02 15.31 -7.77
C PRO A 223 12.50 16.74 -7.90
N THR A 224 12.39 17.22 -9.13
CA THR A 224 11.57 18.39 -9.45
C THR A 224 10.08 18.03 -9.40
N ALA A 225 9.18 19.02 -9.35
CA ALA A 225 7.73 18.76 -9.31
C ALA A 225 7.23 17.92 -10.50
N THR A 226 7.75 18.18 -11.72
CA THR A 226 7.41 17.40 -12.91
C THR A 226 7.90 15.96 -12.81
N GLN A 227 9.11 15.75 -12.28
CA GLN A 227 9.67 14.42 -12.07
C GLN A 227 8.90 13.65 -11.00
N GLU A 228 8.55 14.29 -9.88
CA GLU A 228 7.75 13.66 -8.82
C GLU A 228 6.38 13.23 -9.35
N HIS A 229 5.71 14.09 -10.13
CA HIS A 229 4.44 13.71 -10.76
C HIS A 229 4.58 12.48 -11.67
N ALA A 230 5.68 12.38 -12.42
CA ALA A 230 5.96 11.21 -13.26
C ALA A 230 6.26 9.94 -12.44
N ILE A 231 6.97 10.07 -11.31
CA ILE A 231 7.22 8.97 -10.36
C ILE A 231 5.91 8.44 -9.80
N LEU A 232 5.05 9.33 -9.30
CA LEU A 232 3.75 8.98 -8.74
C LEU A 232 2.83 8.33 -9.78
N THR A 233 2.82 8.85 -11.00
CA THR A 233 2.05 8.29 -12.12
C THR A 233 2.50 6.87 -12.47
N GLU A 234 3.81 6.62 -12.53
CA GLU A 234 4.34 5.28 -12.85
C GLU A 234 4.03 4.28 -11.73
N TRP A 235 4.14 4.70 -10.47
CA TRP A 235 3.70 3.88 -9.33
C TRP A 235 2.21 3.56 -9.39
N HIS A 236 1.35 4.55 -9.64
CA HIS A 236 -0.09 4.35 -9.75
C HIS A 236 -0.44 3.38 -10.88
N ARG A 237 0.24 3.48 -12.03
CA ARG A 237 0.06 2.55 -13.16
C ARG A 237 0.35 1.09 -12.78
N LEU A 238 1.37 0.87 -11.94
CA LEU A 238 1.84 -0.47 -11.56
C LEU A 238 1.12 -1.04 -10.33
N VAL A 239 0.74 -0.18 -9.39
CA VAL A 239 0.09 -0.52 -8.11
C VAL A 239 -0.98 0.54 -7.84
N PRO A 240 -2.17 0.47 -8.48
CA PRO A 240 -3.16 1.55 -8.47
C PRO A 240 -3.94 1.69 -7.17
N SER A 241 -3.98 0.64 -6.35
CA SER A 241 -4.77 0.63 -5.10
C SER A 241 -4.00 -0.05 -3.96
N PRO A 242 -2.83 0.48 -3.58
CA PRO A 242 -2.05 -0.10 -2.50
C PRO A 242 -2.76 0.15 -1.17
N VAL A 243 -2.59 -0.76 -0.21
CA VAL A 243 -3.08 -0.59 1.16
C VAL A 243 -2.46 0.65 1.82
N MET A 244 -1.20 0.91 1.50
CA MET A 244 -0.40 2.03 1.99
C MET A 244 0.64 2.41 0.93
N ASP A 245 0.99 3.70 0.84
CA ASP A 245 2.21 4.16 0.20
C ASP A 245 3.16 4.81 1.22
N TYR A 246 4.42 4.97 0.84
CA TYR A 246 5.48 5.49 1.69
C TYR A 246 6.29 6.57 0.97
N THR A 247 6.22 7.80 1.44
CA THR A 247 7.15 8.87 1.05
C THR A 247 8.37 8.89 1.98
N TYR A 248 9.58 8.76 1.42
CA TYR A 248 10.80 8.81 2.24
C TYR A 248 11.25 10.25 2.53
N GLY A 249 11.07 10.66 3.78
CA GLY A 249 11.71 11.81 4.40
C GLY A 249 10.95 13.15 4.32
N TRP A 250 10.32 13.55 5.43
CA TRP A 250 9.89 14.94 5.63
C TRP A 250 11.07 15.86 5.93
N SER A 251 11.81 15.56 7.01
CA SER A 251 12.84 16.45 7.55
C SER A 251 14.23 16.15 6.98
N ASN A 252 15.14 17.12 7.07
CA ASN A 252 16.54 16.90 6.71
C ASN A 252 17.25 15.93 7.67
N GLN A 253 18.15 15.12 7.10
CA GLN A 253 18.99 14.11 7.76
C GLN A 253 20.45 14.28 7.28
N SER A 254 21.39 13.68 8.01
CA SER A 254 22.77 13.60 7.52
C SER A 254 22.91 12.78 6.23
N SER A 255 22.01 11.81 6.03
CA SER A 255 21.97 10.92 4.86
C SER A 255 21.02 11.37 3.74
N ALA A 256 20.20 12.41 3.99
CA ALA A 256 19.20 12.91 3.05
C ALA A 256 18.94 14.41 3.31
N ASN A 257 19.41 15.26 2.39
CA ASN A 257 19.25 16.71 2.41
C ASN A 257 19.57 17.26 1.02
N PRO A 258 18.65 17.98 0.34
CA PRO A 258 17.31 18.40 0.80
C PRO A 258 16.27 17.27 0.88
N THR A 259 15.12 17.56 1.50
CA THR A 259 13.98 16.65 1.69
C THR A 259 12.65 17.36 1.39
N LEU A 260 11.51 16.69 1.61
CA LEU A 260 10.19 17.24 1.27
C LEU A 260 9.90 18.59 1.96
N ILE A 261 10.43 18.83 3.18
CA ILE A 261 10.27 20.11 3.88
C ILE A 261 10.89 21.29 3.11
N ASP A 262 11.90 21.04 2.28
CA ASP A 262 12.62 22.08 1.51
C ASP A 262 11.91 22.45 0.20
N SER A 263 10.84 21.75 -0.21
CA SER A 263 10.19 21.96 -1.51
C SER A 263 8.67 22.04 -1.42
N SER A 264 8.14 23.27 -1.39
CA SER A 264 6.70 23.53 -1.47
C SER A 264 6.08 23.02 -2.79
N ALA A 265 6.85 23.01 -3.87
CA ALA A 265 6.41 22.49 -5.16
C ALA A 265 6.16 20.97 -5.09
N LEU A 266 7.04 20.20 -4.43
CA LEU A 266 6.82 18.77 -4.22
C LEU A 266 5.65 18.52 -3.27
N GLN A 267 5.55 19.30 -2.18
CA GLN A 267 4.41 19.23 -1.26
C GLN A 267 3.07 19.40 -1.99
N GLN A 268 2.99 20.33 -2.95
CA GLN A 268 1.80 20.54 -3.77
C GLN A 268 1.51 19.35 -4.70
N VAL A 269 2.53 18.71 -5.27
CA VAL A 269 2.36 17.52 -6.12
C VAL A 269 1.74 16.38 -5.33
N PHE A 270 2.30 16.05 -4.14
CA PHE A 270 1.74 15.03 -3.26
C PHE A 270 0.31 15.36 -2.83
N ALA A 271 0.06 16.59 -2.37
CA ALA A 271 -1.27 17.00 -1.93
C ALA A 271 -2.32 16.87 -3.03
N THR A 272 -1.96 17.23 -4.27
CA THR A 272 -2.84 17.09 -5.43
C THR A 272 -3.10 15.62 -5.75
N PHE A 273 -2.04 14.81 -5.81
CA PHE A 273 -2.12 13.38 -6.12
C PHE A 273 -3.00 12.61 -5.12
N PHE A 274 -2.84 12.86 -3.82
CA PHE A 274 -3.68 12.24 -2.78
C PHE A 274 -5.14 12.70 -2.84
N ALA A 275 -5.39 13.96 -3.21
CA ALA A 275 -6.75 14.48 -3.34
C ALA A 275 -7.51 13.90 -4.54
N THR A 276 -6.81 13.49 -5.60
CA THR A 276 -7.42 12.90 -6.81
C THR A 276 -7.46 11.37 -6.80
N GLY A 277 -6.78 10.72 -5.85
CA GLY A 277 -6.74 9.25 -5.74
C GLY A 277 -5.73 8.59 -6.68
N GLY A 278 -4.75 9.35 -7.16
CA GLY A 278 -3.86 8.94 -8.24
C GLY A 278 -4.27 9.48 -9.60
#